data_AF-A0A1V2MD70-F1
#
_entry.id   AF-A0A1V2MD70-F1
#
_cell.length_a   1.000
_cell.length_b   1.000
_cell.length_c   1.000
_cell.angle_alpha   90.00
_cell.angle_beta   90.00
_cell.angle_gamma   90.00
#
_symmetry.space_group_name_H-M   'P 1'
#
loop_
_entity.id
_entity.type
_entity.pdbx_description
1 polymer ?
#
loop_
_entity_poly.entity_id
_entity_poly.type
_entity_poly.pdbx_seq_one_letter_code
_entity_poly.pdbx_strand_id
1 'polypeptide(L)'
;MKKHIAMMGIGIFVLTGCDKTARDVQNMREMVNGQVVEVEGSQDQYGYFPHLRLTFDENDKIQEVYFDYINSDAEKKSKDEEYNSNMQEKTGTDAEHAMIDLSEQLVNKQNLEDVEIIAGATQTSKEFIEMAAKAIENYKAGNTSHNNYGEGSEIIAAIQRGKGIVEENTSKYVNGGDGNS
;
A
#
# COMPACT_ATOMS: atom_id res chain seq x y z
N MET A 1 -7.55 -73.67 -11.46
CA MET A 1 -6.10 -73.91 -11.45
C MET A 1 -5.42 -72.65 -10.93
N LYS A 2 -4.65 -72.78 -9.84
CA LYS A 2 -3.75 -71.74 -9.32
C LYS A 2 -2.63 -71.43 -10.32
N LYS A 3 -1.94 -70.29 -10.09
CA LYS A 3 -0.57 -69.88 -10.51
C LYS A 3 -0.53 -68.88 -11.68
N HIS A 4 0.23 -67.77 -11.74
CA HIS A 4 1.28 -67.12 -10.94
C HIS A 4 1.24 -65.60 -11.27
N ILE A 5 1.27 -64.69 -10.30
CA ILE A 5 2.40 -63.78 -9.96
C ILE A 5 3.28 -63.35 -11.14
N ALA A 6 3.27 -62.05 -11.43
CA ALA A 6 4.45 -61.29 -11.85
C ALA A 6 4.33 -59.83 -11.36
N MET A 7 4.94 -59.57 -10.20
CA MET A 7 5.44 -58.25 -9.79
C MET A 7 6.41 -57.74 -10.86
N MET A 8 6.22 -56.54 -11.39
CA MET A 8 7.27 -55.85 -12.11
C MET A 8 7.12 -54.33 -11.97
N GLY A 9 8.04 -53.75 -11.20
CA GLY A 9 8.44 -52.34 -11.31
C GLY A 9 7.57 -51.32 -10.59
N ILE A 10 7.70 -51.25 -9.26
CA ILE A 10 7.58 -49.97 -8.56
C ILE A 10 8.77 -49.12 -9.01
N GLY A 11 8.56 -48.32 -10.05
CA GLY A 11 9.42 -47.20 -10.38
C GLY A 11 9.07 -46.05 -9.44
N ILE A 12 9.75 -45.98 -8.29
CA ILE A 12 9.80 -44.75 -7.50
C ILE A 12 10.55 -43.72 -8.36
N PHE A 13 9.81 -42.92 -9.11
CA PHE A 13 10.28 -41.58 -9.44
C PHE A 13 10.21 -40.81 -8.12
N VAL A 14 11.38 -40.51 -7.55
CA VAL A 14 11.48 -39.60 -6.42
C VAL A 14 11.06 -38.24 -6.95
N LEU A 15 9.78 -37.90 -6.82
CA LEU A 15 9.27 -36.55 -7.03
C LEU A 15 9.90 -35.67 -5.95
N THR A 16 11.02 -35.04 -6.31
CA THR A 16 11.57 -33.94 -5.53
C THR A 16 11.06 -32.68 -6.19
N GLY A 17 10.00 -32.10 -5.62
CA GLY A 17 9.47 -30.81 -6.04
C GLY A 17 8.05 -30.60 -5.53
N CYS A 18 7.86 -29.63 -4.64
CA CYS A 18 6.60 -29.31 -3.97
C CYS A 18 5.49 -28.92 -4.96
N ASP A 19 4.46 -29.76 -5.13
CA ASP A 19 3.20 -29.34 -5.75
C ASP A 19 2.26 -28.71 -4.71
N LYS A 20 2.43 -27.40 -4.51
CA LYS A 20 1.41 -26.50 -3.94
C LYS A 20 1.18 -25.34 -4.92
N THR A 21 0.54 -25.58 -6.06
CA THR A 21 0.58 -24.57 -7.14
C THR A 21 -0.67 -24.42 -8.00
N ALA A 22 -1.82 -24.99 -7.63
CA ALA A 22 -3.05 -24.80 -8.43
C ALA A 22 -4.26 -24.28 -7.65
N ARG A 23 -4.41 -24.62 -6.36
CA ARG A 23 -5.55 -24.15 -5.56
C ARG A 23 -5.37 -22.76 -4.93
N ASP A 24 -4.14 -22.28 -4.79
CA ASP A 24 -3.84 -20.95 -4.22
C ASP A 24 -3.87 -19.82 -5.26
N VAL A 25 -3.81 -20.12 -6.57
CA VAL A 25 -3.84 -19.10 -7.64
C VAL A 25 -5.27 -18.59 -7.90
N GLN A 26 -6.29 -19.39 -7.58
CA GLN A 26 -7.68 -19.03 -7.84
C GLN A 26 -8.26 -18.11 -6.75
N ASN A 27 -7.75 -18.17 -5.51
CA ASN A 27 -8.15 -17.27 -4.42
C ASN A 27 -7.39 -15.93 -4.41
N MET A 28 -6.34 -15.76 -5.21
CA MET A 28 -5.69 -14.45 -5.45
C MET A 28 -6.46 -13.57 -6.44
N ARG A 29 -7.49 -14.09 -7.12
CA ARG A 29 -8.30 -13.31 -8.06
C ARG A 29 -9.37 -12.43 -7.41
N GLU A 30 -9.44 -12.42 -6.08
CA GLU A 30 -10.23 -11.44 -5.30
C GLU A 30 -9.35 -10.69 -4.29
N MET A 31 -8.08 -10.43 -4.63
CA MET A 31 -7.24 -9.43 -3.97
C MET A 31 -7.33 -8.12 -4.77
N VAL A 32 -7.57 -6.99 -4.09
CA VAL A 32 -7.65 -5.68 -4.75
C VAL A 32 -6.28 -5.37 -5.38
N ASN A 33 -6.16 -5.59 -6.69
CA ASN A 33 -4.95 -5.34 -7.48
C ASN A 33 -4.68 -3.83 -7.48
N GLY A 34 -3.59 -3.40 -6.83
CA GLY A 34 -3.22 -1.99 -6.86
C GLY A 34 -1.81 -1.70 -6.40
N GLN A 35 -1.21 -0.66 -6.97
CA GLN A 35 0.08 -0.11 -6.58
C GLN A 35 -0.13 0.94 -5.49
N VAL A 36 0.69 0.91 -4.44
CA VAL A 36 0.56 1.79 -3.28
C VAL A 36 1.74 2.73 -3.19
N VAL A 37 1.45 3.98 -2.83
CA VAL A 37 2.46 4.96 -2.43
C VAL A 37 2.07 5.55 -1.09
N GLU A 38 3.00 5.50 -0.13
CA GLU A 38 2.88 6.11 1.18
C GLU A 38 3.84 7.30 1.32
N VAL A 39 3.35 8.37 1.90
CA VAL A 39 4.12 9.59 2.20
C VAL A 39 3.82 10.00 3.64
N GLU A 40 4.86 10.23 4.42
CA GLU A 40 4.80 10.82 5.76
C GLU A 40 5.41 12.22 5.71
N GLY A 41 4.77 13.16 6.40
CA GLY A 41 5.30 14.52 6.58
C GLY A 41 6.00 14.73 7.92
N SER A 42 6.32 15.97 8.23
CA SER A 42 6.95 16.31 9.51
C SER A 42 5.92 16.41 10.63
N GLN A 43 6.35 16.10 11.86
CA GLN A 43 5.51 16.27 13.05
C GLN A 43 5.02 17.71 13.18
N ASP A 44 3.75 17.88 13.52
CA ASP A 44 3.19 19.18 13.85
C ASP A 44 3.44 19.57 15.32
N GLN A 45 3.00 20.78 15.69
CA GLN A 45 3.16 21.30 17.04
C GLN A 45 2.39 20.52 18.13
N TYR A 46 1.46 19.66 17.73
CA TYR A 46 0.63 18.84 18.63
C TYR A 46 1.13 17.40 18.73
N GLY A 47 2.25 17.08 18.08
CA GLY A 47 2.87 15.76 18.17
C GLY A 47 2.38 14.75 17.12
N TYR A 48 1.58 15.18 16.14
CA TYR A 48 1.07 14.29 15.10
C TYR A 48 1.85 14.42 13.79
N PHE A 49 2.07 13.29 13.12
CA PHE A 49 2.68 13.20 11.80
C PHE A 49 1.58 13.02 10.74
N PRO A 50 1.53 13.80 9.66
CA PRO A 50 0.59 13.53 8.58
C PRO A 50 1.05 12.30 7.78
N HIS A 51 0.11 11.40 7.50
CA HIS A 51 0.32 10.20 6.70
C HIS A 51 -0.68 10.17 5.56
N LEU A 52 -0.18 10.06 4.34
CA LEU A 52 -0.96 9.87 3.12
C LEU A 52 -0.63 8.52 2.51
N ARG A 53 -1.66 7.79 2.07
CA ARG A 53 -1.51 6.61 1.21
C ARG A 53 -2.43 6.74 0.00
N LEU A 54 -1.86 6.58 -1.19
CA LEU A 54 -2.61 6.45 -2.44
C LEU A 54 -2.53 5.00 -2.92
N THR A 55 -3.67 4.44 -3.31
CA THR A 55 -3.75 3.14 -4.01
C THR A 55 -4.19 3.40 -5.45
N PHE A 56 -3.40 2.92 -6.40
CA PHE A 56 -3.66 3.02 -7.84
C PHE A 56 -4.10 1.65 -8.38
N ASP A 57 -5.03 1.60 -9.33
CA ASP A 57 -5.34 0.37 -10.08
C ASP A 57 -4.36 0.12 -11.24
N GLU A 58 -4.63 -0.93 -12.01
CA GLU A 58 -3.87 -1.30 -13.22
C GLU A 58 -4.04 -0.32 -14.39
N ASN A 59 -4.97 0.63 -14.30
CA ASN A 59 -5.20 1.68 -15.30
C ASN A 59 -4.71 3.06 -14.83
N ASP A 60 -3.80 3.07 -13.84
CA ASP A 60 -3.21 4.26 -13.22
C ASP A 60 -4.25 5.18 -12.53
N LYS A 61 -5.43 4.65 -12.15
CA LYS A 61 -6.50 5.40 -11.46
C LYS A 61 -6.32 5.31 -9.95
N ILE A 62 -6.53 6.42 -9.24
CA ILE A 62 -6.54 6.46 -7.77
C ILE A 62 -7.84 5.81 -7.29
N GLN A 63 -7.75 4.62 -6.71
CA GLN A 63 -8.91 3.89 -6.17
C GLN A 63 -9.19 4.22 -4.72
N GLU A 64 -8.14 4.50 -3.95
CA GLU A 64 -8.26 4.82 -2.53
C GLU A 64 -7.28 5.90 -2.14
N VAL A 65 -7.73 6.74 -1.22
CA VAL A 65 -6.93 7.76 -0.56
C VAL A 65 -7.14 7.60 0.93
N TYR A 66 -6.06 7.37 1.66
CA TYR A 66 -6.05 7.48 3.11
C TYR A 66 -5.23 8.69 3.49
N PHE A 67 -5.79 9.56 4.31
CA PHE A 67 -5.08 10.71 4.87
C PHE A 67 -5.49 10.91 6.33
N ASP A 68 -4.50 10.98 7.22
CA ASP A 68 -4.72 11.31 8.62
C ASP A 68 -3.45 11.90 9.24
N TYR A 69 -3.57 12.40 10.46
CA TYR A 69 -2.42 12.73 11.29
C TYR A 69 -2.34 11.72 12.44
N ILE A 70 -1.20 11.06 12.59
CA ILE A 70 -0.99 9.95 13.52
C ILE A 70 0.04 10.37 14.58
N ASN A 71 -0.28 10.20 15.86
CA ASN A 71 0.66 10.49 16.94
C ASN A 71 1.56 9.28 17.25
N SER A 72 2.49 9.43 18.21
CA SER A 72 3.40 8.35 18.64
C SER A 72 2.70 7.13 19.23
N ASP A 73 1.46 7.29 19.70
CA ASP A 73 0.63 6.23 20.26
C ASP A 73 -0.26 5.55 19.20
N ALA A 74 -0.02 5.87 17.91
CA ALA A 74 -0.80 5.41 16.76
C ALA A 74 -2.27 5.86 16.76
N GLU A 75 -2.60 6.90 17.52
CA GLU A 75 -3.92 7.51 17.52
C GLU A 75 -4.05 8.52 16.39
N LYS A 76 -5.27 8.62 15.86
CA LYS A 76 -5.61 9.44 14.70
C LYS A 76 -6.23 10.76 15.13
N LYS A 77 -5.76 11.86 14.57
CA LYS A 77 -6.32 13.20 14.81
C LYS A 77 -7.76 13.29 14.30
N SER A 78 -8.11 12.58 13.22
CA SER A 78 -9.51 12.47 12.79
C SER A 78 -10.44 11.81 13.84
N LYS A 79 -9.88 11.12 14.84
CA LYS A 79 -10.63 10.44 15.91
C LYS A 79 -10.47 11.10 17.29
N ASP A 80 -9.76 12.22 17.35
CA ASP A 80 -9.62 13.02 18.57
C ASP A 80 -10.88 13.90 18.74
N GLU A 81 -11.82 13.45 19.58
CA GLU A 81 -13.12 14.12 19.78
C GLU A 81 -12.96 15.57 20.30
N GLU A 82 -11.99 15.81 21.19
CA GLU A 82 -11.75 17.13 21.76
C GLU A 82 -11.19 18.09 20.71
N TYR A 83 -10.22 17.63 19.92
CA TYR A 83 -9.66 18.41 18.82
C TYR A 83 -10.72 18.77 17.77
N ASN A 84 -11.49 17.77 17.32
CA ASN A 84 -12.53 17.96 16.30
C ASN A 84 -13.62 18.93 16.78
N SER A 85 -14.09 18.77 18.02
CA SER A 85 -15.08 19.69 18.61
C SER A 85 -14.55 21.13 18.68
N ASN A 86 -13.31 21.31 19.15
CA ASN A 86 -12.66 22.62 19.24
C ASN A 86 -12.43 23.27 17.87
N MET A 87 -12.10 22.47 16.85
CA MET A 87 -11.90 22.94 15.48
C MET A 87 -13.23 23.37 14.87
N GLN A 88 -14.26 22.53 14.98
CA GLN A 88 -15.62 22.81 14.48
C GLN A 88 -16.17 24.12 15.02
N GLU A 89 -16.03 24.38 16.32
CA GLU A 89 -16.51 25.62 16.95
C GLU A 89 -15.81 26.87 16.38
N LYS A 90 -14.51 26.77 16.07
CA LYS A 90 -13.69 27.91 15.65
C LYS A 90 -13.75 28.18 14.17
N THR A 91 -13.88 27.14 13.35
CA THR A 91 -13.66 27.23 11.90
C THR A 91 -14.87 26.83 11.07
N GLY A 92 -15.87 26.19 11.68
CA GLY A 92 -17.05 25.70 10.98
C GLY A 92 -16.88 24.33 10.32
N THR A 93 -15.73 23.68 10.46
CA THR A 93 -15.46 22.30 10.04
C THR A 93 -14.56 21.61 11.07
N ASP A 94 -14.52 20.29 11.07
CA ASP A 94 -13.59 19.50 11.87
C ASP A 94 -12.54 18.78 10.98
N ALA A 95 -11.62 18.07 11.65
CA ALA A 95 -10.50 17.40 11.01
C ALA A 95 -10.96 16.13 10.28
N GLU A 96 -11.88 15.36 10.88
CA GLU A 96 -12.46 14.16 10.28
C GLU A 96 -13.15 14.48 8.94
N HIS A 97 -14.07 15.44 8.95
CA HIS A 97 -14.82 15.86 7.78
C HIS A 97 -13.89 16.39 6.69
N ALA A 98 -12.92 17.22 7.05
CA ALA A 98 -11.99 17.78 6.08
C ALA A 98 -11.13 16.69 5.40
N MET A 99 -10.61 15.72 6.16
CA MET A 99 -9.78 14.64 5.61
C MET A 99 -10.60 13.68 4.73
N ILE A 100 -11.84 13.37 5.12
CA ILE A 100 -12.75 12.55 4.30
C ILE A 100 -13.06 13.26 2.98
N ASP A 101 -13.49 14.52 3.03
CA ASP A 101 -13.87 15.29 1.84
C ASP A 101 -12.68 15.46 0.88
N LEU A 102 -11.48 15.82 1.36
CA LEU A 102 -10.28 15.88 0.51
C LEU A 102 -9.96 14.54 -0.17
N SER A 103 -10.08 13.43 0.57
CA SER A 103 -9.85 12.08 0.05
C SER A 103 -10.87 11.71 -1.03
N GLU A 104 -12.15 11.97 -0.79
CA GLU A 104 -13.24 11.75 -1.75
C GLU A 104 -13.08 12.63 -2.99
N GLN A 105 -12.68 13.90 -2.82
CA GLN A 105 -12.41 14.79 -3.94
C GLN A 105 -11.31 14.23 -4.85
N LEU A 106 -10.19 13.77 -4.29
CA LEU A 106 -9.10 13.23 -5.11
C LEU A 106 -9.50 11.92 -5.81
N VAL A 107 -10.22 11.01 -5.11
CA VAL A 107 -10.75 9.79 -5.72
C VAL A 107 -11.74 10.12 -6.86
N ASN A 108 -12.64 11.08 -6.67
CA ASN A 108 -13.64 11.39 -7.69
C ASN A 108 -13.06 12.17 -8.88
N LYS A 109 -12.18 13.14 -8.60
CA LYS A 109 -11.64 14.06 -9.61
C LYS A 109 -10.49 13.43 -10.40
N GLN A 110 -9.74 12.51 -9.80
CA GLN A 110 -8.55 11.87 -10.40
C GLN A 110 -7.45 12.87 -10.84
N ASN A 111 -7.61 14.14 -10.48
CA ASN A 111 -6.73 15.23 -10.82
C ASN A 111 -6.57 16.11 -9.60
N LEU A 112 -5.32 16.32 -9.19
CA LEU A 112 -4.99 17.06 -8.00
C LEU A 112 -5.28 18.56 -8.14
N GLU A 113 -5.17 19.11 -9.36
CA GLU A 113 -5.46 20.54 -9.62
C GLU A 113 -6.93 20.89 -9.41
N ASP A 114 -7.82 19.89 -9.50
CA ASP A 114 -9.24 20.08 -9.29
C ASP A 114 -9.63 19.93 -7.81
N VAL A 115 -8.73 19.47 -6.92
CA VAL A 115 -9.03 19.35 -5.48
C VAL A 115 -9.15 20.74 -4.86
N GLU A 116 -10.27 20.99 -4.18
CA GLU A 116 -10.62 22.27 -3.62
C GLU A 116 -10.21 22.36 -2.14
N ILE A 117 -9.79 23.56 -1.73
CA ILE A 117 -9.48 23.85 -0.33
C ILE A 117 -10.78 23.91 0.48
N ILE A 118 -10.80 23.21 1.61
CA ILE A 118 -11.93 23.22 2.53
C ILE A 118 -11.84 24.45 3.44
N ALA A 119 -12.89 25.28 3.43
CA ALA A 119 -12.98 26.44 4.28
C ALA A 119 -12.92 26.04 5.77
N GLY A 120 -12.06 26.70 6.54
CA GLY A 120 -11.82 26.36 7.94
C GLY A 120 -10.78 25.24 8.17
N ALA A 121 -10.36 24.54 7.11
CA ALA A 121 -9.31 23.51 7.13
C ALA A 121 -8.21 23.78 6.07
N THR A 122 -7.89 25.06 5.83
CA THR A 122 -6.93 25.49 4.80
C THR A 122 -5.55 24.84 4.94
N GLN A 123 -5.04 24.70 6.17
CA GLN A 123 -3.73 24.10 6.40
C GLN A 123 -3.74 22.61 6.03
N THR A 124 -4.72 21.86 6.54
CA THR A 124 -4.94 20.45 6.22
C THR A 124 -5.09 20.22 4.71
N SER A 125 -5.82 21.10 4.03
CA SER A 125 -6.02 21.00 2.57
C SER A 125 -4.73 21.20 1.78
N LYS A 126 -3.91 22.18 2.15
CA LYS A 126 -2.62 22.43 1.48
C LYS A 126 -1.65 21.27 1.70
N GLU A 127 -1.55 20.78 2.93
CA GLU A 127 -0.67 19.67 3.28
C GLU A 127 -1.09 18.38 2.57
N PHE A 128 -2.39 18.09 2.48
CA PHE A 128 -2.92 17.02 1.66
C PHE A 128 -2.48 17.13 0.19
N ILE A 129 -2.66 18.31 -0.41
CA ILE A 129 -2.30 18.55 -1.82
C ILE A 129 -0.80 18.36 -2.04
N GLU A 130 0.05 18.91 -1.17
CA GLU A 130 1.51 18.78 -1.27
C GLU A 130 1.95 17.31 -1.13
N MET A 131 1.38 16.57 -0.18
CA MET A 131 1.69 15.15 0.00
C MET A 131 1.18 14.29 -1.15
N ALA A 132 -0.01 14.59 -1.69
CA ALA A 132 -0.58 13.87 -2.82
C ALA A 132 0.23 14.13 -4.09
N ALA A 133 0.70 15.35 -4.32
CA ALA A 133 1.63 15.66 -5.41
C ALA A 133 2.89 14.79 -5.32
N LYS A 134 3.51 14.74 -4.14
CA LYS A 134 4.70 13.89 -3.89
C LYS A 134 4.40 12.40 -4.08
N ALA A 135 3.24 11.91 -3.64
CA ALA A 135 2.85 10.52 -3.82
C ALA A 135 2.64 10.18 -5.30
N ILE A 136 2.01 11.07 -6.07
CA ILE A 136 1.83 10.92 -7.52
C ILE A 136 3.18 10.98 -8.26
N GLU A 137 4.10 11.83 -7.85
CA GLU A 137 5.47 11.87 -8.40
C GLU A 137 6.22 10.56 -8.12
N ASN A 138 6.15 10.05 -6.89
CA ASN A 138 6.70 8.75 -6.52
C ASN A 138 6.10 7.62 -7.35
N TYR A 139 4.78 7.62 -7.55
CA TYR A 139 4.09 6.67 -8.41
C TYR A 139 4.62 6.69 -9.83
N LYS A 140 4.71 7.89 -10.44
CA LYS A 140 5.25 8.09 -11.80
C LYS A 140 6.73 7.69 -11.93
N ALA A 141 7.50 7.80 -10.85
CA ALA A 141 8.88 7.36 -10.77
C ALA A 141 9.02 5.83 -10.54
N GLY A 142 7.91 5.11 -10.35
CA GLY A 142 7.91 3.68 -10.04
C GLY A 142 8.25 3.35 -8.58
N ASN A 143 8.28 4.35 -7.69
CA ASN A 143 8.51 4.19 -6.26
C ASN A 143 7.23 3.74 -5.56
N THR A 144 6.76 2.53 -5.88
CA THR A 144 5.50 1.95 -5.40
C THR A 144 5.73 0.65 -4.64
N SER A 145 4.85 0.33 -3.69
CA SER A 145 4.68 -1.02 -3.12
C SER A 145 3.42 -1.70 -3.69
N HIS A 146 3.22 -3.00 -3.44
CA HIS A 146 1.96 -3.67 -3.79
C HIS A 146 0.94 -3.51 -2.66
N ASN A 147 -0.33 -3.28 -2.99
CA ASN A 147 -1.42 -3.21 -2.02
C ASN A 147 -1.63 -4.56 -1.35
N ASN A 148 -1.44 -4.59 -0.03
CA ASN A 148 -1.74 -5.73 0.81
C ASN A 148 -2.88 -5.34 1.75
N TYR A 149 -4.05 -5.07 1.19
CA TYR A 149 -5.25 -4.81 1.98
C TYR A 149 -5.61 -6.11 2.76
N GLY A 150 -5.20 -6.19 4.03
CA GLY A 150 -5.59 -7.26 4.95
C GLY A 150 -4.63 -8.44 5.16
N GLU A 151 -3.50 -8.54 4.45
CA GLU A 151 -2.46 -9.55 4.78
C GLU A 151 -1.05 -8.95 4.71
N GLY A 152 -0.40 -8.87 5.86
CA GLY A 152 0.92 -8.27 6.02
C GLY A 152 1.92 -8.69 4.95
N SER A 153 2.53 -7.70 4.30
CA SER A 153 3.79 -7.86 3.58
C SER A 153 4.89 -8.44 4.48
N GLU A 154 4.75 -8.29 5.80
CA GLU A 154 5.61 -8.92 6.80
C GLU A 154 5.40 -10.45 6.95
N ILE A 155 4.20 -10.97 6.68
CA ILE A 155 3.89 -12.40 6.89
C ILE A 155 4.50 -13.27 5.77
N ILE A 156 4.42 -12.86 4.52
CA ILE A 156 5.06 -13.60 3.40
C ILE A 156 6.59 -13.60 3.56
N ALA A 157 7.17 -12.45 3.91
CA ALA A 157 8.60 -12.35 4.20
C ALA A 157 9.02 -13.18 5.44
N ALA A 158 8.20 -13.24 6.50
CA ALA A 158 8.44 -14.07 7.67
C ALA A 158 8.31 -15.58 7.37
N ILE A 159 7.37 -15.99 6.51
CA ILE A 159 7.19 -17.38 6.06
C ILE A 159 8.37 -17.84 5.20
N GLN A 160 8.93 -16.97 4.36
CA GLN A 160 10.09 -17.29 3.51
C GLN A 160 11.39 -17.33 4.31
N ARG A 161 11.59 -16.40 5.26
CA ARG A 161 12.71 -16.44 6.22
C ARG A 161 12.66 -17.69 7.12
N GLY A 162 11.47 -18.13 7.54
CA GLY A 162 11.28 -19.34 8.35
C GLY A 162 11.40 -20.67 7.57
N LYS A 163 11.38 -20.64 6.24
CA LYS A 163 11.49 -21.84 5.37
C LYS A 163 12.88 -22.08 4.77
N GLY A 164 13.86 -21.22 5.03
CA GLY A 164 15.26 -21.47 4.64
C GLY A 164 15.53 -21.55 3.14
N ILE A 165 14.68 -20.93 2.30
CA ILE A 165 14.95 -20.75 0.88
C ILE A 165 15.60 -19.37 0.68
N VAL A 166 16.92 -19.39 0.52
CA VAL A 166 17.67 -18.26 -0.02
C VAL A 166 17.59 -18.36 -1.55
N GLU A 167 17.04 -17.33 -2.20
CA GLU A 167 17.62 -16.93 -3.49
C GLU A 167 17.92 -15.43 -3.41
N GLU A 168 19.21 -15.15 -3.29
CA GLU A 168 19.78 -13.87 -3.65
C GLU A 168 19.44 -13.58 -5.12
N ASN A 169 18.80 -12.45 -5.39
CA ASN A 169 19.42 -11.53 -6.33
C ASN A 169 18.97 -10.09 -6.06
N THR A 170 19.91 -9.37 -5.46
CA THR A 170 19.93 -7.91 -5.43
C THR A 170 20.01 -7.37 -6.86
N SER A 171 19.04 -6.58 -7.29
CA SER A 171 19.26 -5.62 -8.39
C SER A 171 19.15 -4.24 -7.78
N LYS A 172 20.21 -3.74 -7.13
CA LYS A 172 21.19 -2.83 -7.73
C LYS A 172 20.55 -1.89 -8.76
N TYR A 173 20.35 -0.64 -8.36
CA TYR A 173 20.35 0.49 -9.27
C TYR A 173 21.58 0.40 -10.18
N VAL A 174 21.34 0.11 -11.46
CA VAL A 174 22.37 0.19 -12.50
C VAL A 174 22.19 1.54 -13.17
N ASN A 175 23.04 2.50 -12.80
CA ASN A 175 23.23 3.72 -13.58
C ASN A 175 24.01 3.34 -14.85
N GLY A 176 23.47 3.70 -16.01
CA GLY A 176 24.03 3.36 -17.31
C GLY A 176 25.29 4.15 -17.65
N GLY A 177 25.98 3.70 -18.70
CA GLY A 177 26.95 4.51 -19.44
C GLY A 177 28.26 3.78 -19.77
N ASP A 178 28.27 3.16 -20.96
CA ASP A 178 29.25 3.30 -22.06
C ASP A 178 30.74 3.40 -21.69
N GLY A 179 31.69 2.66 -22.27
CA GLY A 179 31.73 1.86 -23.47
C GLY A 179 33.18 1.84 -23.98
N ASN A 180 33.62 0.68 -24.45
CA ASN A 180 34.56 0.47 -25.55
C ASN A 180 36.04 0.94 -25.43
N SER A 181 36.94 0.01 -25.12
CA SER A 181 37.91 -0.63 -26.04
C SER A 181 38.88 -1.53 -25.29
#